data_AF-A0A1R3TJ84-F1
#
_entry.id   AF-A0A1R3TJ84-F1
#
_cell.length_a   1.000
_cell.length_b   1.000
_cell.length_c   1.000
_cell.angle_alpha   90.00
_cell.angle_beta   90.00
_cell.angle_gamma   90.00
#
_symmetry.space_group_name_H-M   'P 1'
#
loop_
_entity.id
_entity.type
_entity.pdbx_description
1 polymer ?
#
loop_
_entity_poly.entity_id
_entity_poly.type
_entity_poly.pdbx_seq_one_letter_code
_entity_poly.pdbx_strand_id
1 'polypeptide(L)' 'MVLYNNPQYFQQTEHDNFHQERTPGWISPDSAIYRCVNCGDEIAANKGNPLPPQNHHQHNPPSPIRWKLVAVAVQK' A
#
# COMPACT_ATOMS: atom_id res chain seq x y z
N MET A 1 3.54 9.08 -5.35
CA MET A 1 3.61 8.32 -6.60
C MET A 1 4.54 7.12 -6.47
N VAL A 2 4.18 5.94 -6.98
CA VAL A 2 5.11 4.80 -7.12
C VAL A 2 5.87 4.91 -8.44
N LEU A 3 7.20 4.82 -8.39
CA LEU A 3 8.07 4.89 -9.56
C LEU A 3 8.75 3.52 -9.79
N TYR A 4 8.84 3.12 -11.05
CA TYR A 4 9.57 1.91 -11.47
C TYR A 4 10.40 2.22 -12.71
N ASN A 5 11.57 1.59 -12.82
CA ASN A 5 12.48 1.81 -13.97
C ASN A 5 12.38 0.69 -15.02
N ASN A 6 12.16 -0.56 -14.59
CA ASN A 6 12.20 -1.71 -15.48
C ASN A 6 10.91 -2.54 -15.41
N PRO A 7 10.04 -2.46 -16.42
CA PRO A 7 8.76 -3.16 -16.42
C PRO A 7 8.89 -4.68 -16.46
N GLN A 8 10.03 -5.23 -16.90
CA GLN A 8 10.21 -6.69 -16.98
C GLN A 8 10.20 -7.39 -15.61
N TYR A 9 10.41 -6.64 -14.54
CA TYR A 9 10.34 -7.16 -13.15
C TYR A 9 8.95 -7.05 -12.55
N PHE A 10 7.97 -6.51 -13.29
CA PHE A 10 6.60 -6.35 -12.84
C PHE A 10 5.67 -7.16 -13.72
N GLN A 11 4.86 -7.99 -13.07
CA GLN A 11 3.75 -8.67 -13.71
C GLN A 11 2.45 -7.96 -13.30
N GLN A 12 1.72 -7.42 -14.29
CA GLN A 12 0.37 -6.93 -14.04
C GLN A 12 -0.55 -8.14 -13.87
N THR A 13 -1.32 -8.17 -12.79
CA THR A 13 -2.27 -9.23 -12.48
C THR A 13 -3.46 -8.65 -11.72
N GLU A 14 -4.63 -9.25 -11.91
CA GLU A 14 -5.78 -9.04 -11.05
C GLU A 14 -5.66 -10.01 -9.87
N HIS A 15 -5.54 -9.46 -8.66
CA HIS A 15 -5.49 -10.25 -7.42
C HIS A 15 -6.39 -9.59 -6.39
N ASP A 16 -7.19 -10.36 -5.66
CA ASP A 16 -8.25 -9.85 -4.79
C ASP A 16 -7.75 -8.84 -3.75
N ASN A 17 -6.53 -9.04 -3.23
CA ASN A 17 -5.92 -8.10 -2.27
C ASN A 17 -5.71 -6.69 -2.83
N PHE A 18 -5.64 -6.50 -4.16
CA PHE A 18 -5.57 -5.17 -4.78
C PHE A 18 -6.86 -4.39 -4.66
N HIS A 19 -8.02 -5.04 -4.49
CA HIS A 19 -9.31 -4.36 -4.42
C HIS A 19 -9.70 -3.94 -2.99
N GLN A 20 -9.04 -4.48 -1.98
CA GLN A 20 -9.44 -4.27 -0.61
C GLN A 20 -8.70 -3.11 0.06
N GLU A 21 -9.44 -2.37 0.90
CA GLU A 21 -8.88 -1.31 1.73
C GLU A 21 -8.51 -1.83 3.12
N ARG A 22 -7.46 -1.25 3.71
CA ARG A 22 -6.94 -1.60 5.03
C ARG A 22 -6.87 -0.39 5.92
N THR A 23 -7.17 -0.58 7.20
CA THR A 23 -6.96 0.44 8.22
C THR A 23 -5.50 0.44 8.67
N PRO A 24 -5.04 1.54 9.28
CA PRO A 24 -3.82 1.52 10.11
C PRO A 24 -3.86 0.37 11.13
N GLY A 25 -2.70 -0.19 11.44
CA GLY A 25 -2.56 -1.32 12.37
C GLY A 25 -2.83 -2.69 11.76
N TRP A 26 -3.43 -2.78 10.56
CA TRP A 26 -3.60 -4.05 9.89
C TRP A 26 -2.24 -4.68 9.58
N ILE A 27 -2.09 -5.97 9.86
CA ILE A 27 -0.82 -6.70 9.65
C ILE A 27 -0.67 -7.07 8.18
N SER A 28 0.38 -6.57 7.54
CA SER A 28 0.63 -6.86 6.13
C SER A 28 0.98 -8.34 5.93
N PRO A 29 0.25 -9.11 5.11
CA PRO A 29 0.54 -10.51 4.81
C PRO A 29 1.77 -10.65 3.90
N ASP A 30 2.14 -9.58 3.20
CA ASP A 30 3.19 -9.55 2.19
C ASP A 30 4.04 -8.29 2.32
N SER A 31 5.25 -8.33 1.75
CA SER A 31 6.07 -7.13 1.59
C SER A 31 5.61 -6.37 0.36
N ALA A 32 5.16 -5.14 0.54
CA ALA A 32 4.30 -4.48 -0.43
C ALA A 32 4.40 -2.96 -0.41
N ILE A 33 3.95 -2.35 -1.50
CA ILE A 33 3.71 -0.92 -1.62
C ILE A 33 2.20 -0.68 -1.52
N TYR A 34 1.80 0.20 -0.61
CA TYR A 34 0.42 0.63 -0.42
C TYR A 34 0.27 2.10 -0.80
N ARG A 35 -0.92 2.47 -1.24
CA ARG A 35 -1.33 3.85 -1.51
C ARG A 35 -2.58 4.19 -0.72
N CYS A 36 -2.61 5.38 -0.13
CA CYS A 36 -3.79 5.91 0.54
C CYS A 36 -4.85 6.26 -0.51
N VAL A 37 -6.08 5.77 -0.35
CA VAL A 37 -7.15 6.03 -1.32
C VAL A 37 -7.59 7.49 -1.35
N ASN A 38 -7.33 8.24 -0.26
CA ASN A 38 -7.81 9.61 -0.08
C ASN A 38 -6.79 10.67 -0.48
N CYS A 39 -5.55 10.61 0.03
CA CYS A 39 -4.50 11.59 -0.33
C CYS A 39 -3.57 11.11 -1.44
N GLY A 40 -3.54 9.81 -1.71
CA GLY A 40 -2.64 9.24 -2.70
C GLY A 40 -1.20 9.04 -2.25
N ASP A 41 -0.84 9.33 -0.99
CA ASP A 41 0.48 9.02 -0.42
C ASP A 41 0.74 7.52 -0.43
N GLU A 42 1.99 7.14 -0.64
CA GLU A 42 2.43 5.77 -0.67
C GLU A 42 3.42 5.43 0.43
N ILE A 43 3.40 4.17 0.83
CA ILE A 43 4.29 3.60 1.84
C ILE A 43 4.81 2.25 1.36
N ALA A 44 5.99 1.88 1.85
CA ALA A 44 6.45 0.49 1.83
C ALA A 44 6.12 -0.16 3.18
N ALA A 45 5.59 -1.37 3.16
CA ALA A 45 5.33 -2.17 4.34
C ALA A 45 5.95 -3.56 4.18
N ASN A 46 6.59 -4.04 5.25
CA ASN A 46 7.14 -5.39 5.29
C ASN A 46 6.06 -6.39 5.73
N LYS A 47 6.14 -7.61 5.22
CA LYS A 47 5.36 -8.74 5.72
C LYS A 47 5.47 -8.86 7.25
N GLY A 48 4.34 -9.05 7.91
CA GLY A 48 4.25 -9.19 9.37
C GLY A 48 4.21 -7.88 10.14
N ASN A 49 4.47 -6.74 9.50
CA ASN A 49 4.43 -5.43 10.17
C ASN A 49 3.04 -4.78 10.05
N PRO A 50 2.59 -4.06 11.08
CA PRO A 50 1.37 -3.27 11.01
C PRO A 50 1.53 -2.12 10.01
N LEU A 51 0.47 -1.83 9.25
CA LEU A 51 0.43 -0.64 8.41
C LEU A 51 0.48 0.63 9.29
N PRO A 52 1.32 1.61 8.94
CA PRO A 52 1.53 2.79 9.76
C PRO A 52 0.26 3.65 9.81
N PRO A 53 0.01 4.35 10.93
CA PRO A 53 -0.75 5.58 10.88
C PRO A 53 0.06 6.59 10.06
N GLN A 54 -0.57 7.31 9.13
CA GLN A 54 0.11 8.33 8.34
C GLN A 54 0.53 9.45 9.30
N ASN A 55 1.85 9.64 9.47
CA ASN A 55 2.41 10.38 10.61
C ASN A 55 2.94 11.78 10.26
N HIS A 56 2.65 12.32 9.07
CA HIS A 56 3.26 13.59 8.65
C HIS A 56 2.36 14.62 7.95
N HIS A 57 1.19 14.25 7.41
CA HIS A 57 0.23 15.24 6.87
C HIS A 57 -1.20 14.81 7.16
N GLN A 58 -1.77 15.25 8.28
CA GLN A 58 -3.21 15.08 8.54
C GLN A 58 -3.99 15.51 7.29
N HIS A 59 -4.80 14.61 6.75
CA HIS A 59 -5.57 14.88 5.54
C HIS A 59 -6.35 16.19 5.69
N ASN A 60 -6.28 17.05 4.67
CA ASN A 60 -7.09 18.26 4.59
C ASN A 60 -7.89 18.23 3.27
N PRO A 61 -9.22 18.01 3.30
CA PRO A 61 -10.07 17.84 4.49
C PRO A 61 -9.86 16.49 5.22
N PRO A 62 -10.29 16.38 6.48
CA PRO A 62 -10.14 15.16 7.27
C PRO A 62 -10.82 13.98 6.59
N SER A 63 -10.04 12.95 6.28
CA SER A 63 -10.53 11.69 5.72
C SER A 63 -9.84 10.52 6.41
N PRO A 64 -10.49 9.35 6.50
CA PRO A 64 -9.87 8.20 7.15
C PRO A 64 -8.65 7.72 6.36
N ILE A 65 -7.62 7.22 7.05
CA ILE A 65 -6.52 6.53 6.37
C ILE A 65 -7.03 5.16 5.93
N ARG A 66 -6.87 4.88 4.63
CA ARG A 66 -7.26 3.63 3.98
C ARG A 66 -6.17 3.25 2.98
N TRP A 67 -5.47 2.18 3.28
CA TRP A 67 -4.37 1.68 2.48
C TRP A 67 -4.89 0.65 1.48
N LYS A 68 -4.53 0.82 0.21
CA LYS A 68 -4.83 -0.13 -0.87
C LYS A 68 -3.53 -0.57 -1.52
N LEU A 69 -3.42 -1.85 -1.81
CA LEU A 69 -2.21 -2.43 -2.39
C LEU A 69 -1.97 -1.86 -3.80
N VAL A 70 -0.71 -1.60 -4.15
CA VAL A 70 -0.30 -1.14 -5.50
C VAL A 70 0.71 -2.09 -6.13
N ALA A 71 1.64 -2.62 -5.34
CA ALA A 71 2.58 -3.64 -5.76
C ALA A 71 2.88 -4.57 -4.58
N VAL A 72 3.16 -5.84 -4.87
CA VAL A 72 3.48 -6.84 -3.86
C VAL A 72 4.65 -7.69 -4.34
N ALA A 73 5.58 -7.99 -3.42
CA ALA A 73 6.63 -8.96 -3.67
C ALA A 73 6.07 -10.37 -3.49
N VAL A 74 6.04 -11.15 -4.58
CA VAL A 74 5.74 -12.58 -4.52
C VAL A 74 7.03 -13.30 -4.17
N GLN A 75 7.20 -13.66 -2.89
CA GLN A 75 8.32 -14.47 -2.43
C GLN A 75 8.18 -15.89 -2.97
N LYS A 76 9.29 -16.48 -3.44
CA LYS A 76 9.37 -17.90 -3.82
C LYS A 76 9.71 -18.76 -2.62
#